data_AF-A0AAX4HIZ5-F1
#
_entry.id   AF-A0AAX4HIZ5-F1
#
_cell.length_a   1.000
_cell.length_b   1.000
_cell.length_c   1.000
_cell.angle_alpha   90.00
_cell.angle_beta   90.00
_cell.angle_gamma   90.00
#
_symmetry.space_group_name_H-M   'P 1'
#
loop_
_entity.id
_entity.type
_entity.pdbx_description
1 polymer ?
#
loop_
_entity_poly.entity_id
_entity_poly.type
_entity_poly.pdbx_seq_one_letter_code
_entity_poly.pdbx_strand_id
1 'polypeptide(L)'
;MKNIILALVLCLVSLSVLAQDFDLRGLWKRSNAQPEERPLTFIQVNGVYHTHSQERFVYPNGALSHTIDQSVKVTVTPNGEVKGTVDFYDSRGCSYRNLAVTGEFQTADQIGFVMTVPRYKVVTITAGNHSRYQHPIYCDAHIPYYPYRYRYICGYENRPLSVSRECQLIETVDVPVSLQRQF
;
A
#
# COMPACT_ATOMS: atom_id res chain seq x y z
N MET A 1 -45.28 37.65 13.56
CA MET A 1 -44.11 36.85 13.99
C MET A 1 -44.35 35.35 13.78
N LYS A 2 -44.67 34.90 12.57
CA LYS A 2 -44.94 33.48 12.26
C LYS A 2 -44.09 32.91 11.09
N ASN A 3 -43.26 33.73 10.46
CA ASN A 3 -42.57 33.35 9.22
C ASN A 3 -41.04 33.14 9.36
N ILE A 4 -40.47 33.33 10.54
CA ILE A 4 -39.01 33.20 10.75
C ILE A 4 -38.63 31.77 11.18
N ILE A 5 -39.55 31.01 11.78
CA ILE A 5 -39.27 29.66 12.29
C ILE A 5 -39.19 28.62 11.15
N LEU A 6 -39.92 28.82 10.05
CA LEU A 6 -39.91 27.87 8.93
C LEU A 6 -38.60 27.90 8.12
N ALA A 7 -37.91 29.05 8.06
CA ALA A 7 -36.65 29.17 7.35
C ALA A 7 -35.46 28.53 8.10
N LEU A 8 -35.50 28.51 9.44
CA LEU A 8 -34.44 27.87 10.23
C LEU A 8 -34.52 26.33 10.18
N VAL A 9 -35.73 25.77 10.08
CA VAL A 9 -35.93 24.31 10.02
C VAL A 9 -35.56 23.75 8.64
N LEU A 10 -35.75 24.50 7.55
CA LEU A 10 -35.30 24.06 6.22
C LEU A 10 -33.78 24.18 6.00
N CYS A 11 -33.06 25.02 6.76
CA CYS A 11 -31.61 25.18 6.62
C CYS A 11 -30.80 24.10 7.38
N LEU A 12 -31.44 23.35 8.28
CA LEU A 12 -30.81 22.27 9.05
C LEU A 12 -30.90 20.89 8.37
N VAL A 13 -31.68 20.76 7.29
CA VAL A 13 -31.87 19.48 6.58
C VAL A 13 -30.95 19.34 5.35
N SER A 14 -30.25 20.40 4.95
CA SER A 14 -29.38 20.42 3.76
C SER A 14 -27.87 20.36 4.08
N LEU A 15 -27.47 20.31 5.35
CA LEU A 15 -26.06 20.19 5.77
C LEU A 15 -25.62 18.75 6.07
N SER A 16 -26.51 17.77 5.98
CA SER A 16 -26.16 16.36 5.92
C SER A 16 -25.95 15.93 4.46
N VAL A 17 -25.05 16.61 3.75
CA VAL A 17 -24.28 15.90 2.72
C VAL A 17 -23.52 14.86 3.51
N LEU A 18 -24.05 13.63 3.48
CA LEU A 18 -23.55 12.47 4.19
C LEU A 18 -22.03 12.50 4.18
N ALA A 19 -21.41 12.66 5.36
CA ALA A 19 -20.02 12.28 5.52
C ALA A 19 -19.97 10.79 5.16
N GLN A 20 -19.55 10.48 3.93
CA GLN A 20 -19.30 9.11 3.56
C GLN A 20 -18.08 8.69 4.37
N ASP A 21 -18.30 7.76 5.30
CA ASP A 21 -17.22 7.14 6.04
C ASP A 21 -16.46 6.20 5.09
N PHE A 22 -15.44 6.74 4.45
CA PHE A 22 -14.54 5.99 3.58
C PHE A 22 -13.59 5.14 4.42
N ASP A 23 -13.93 3.88 4.59
CA ASP A 23 -13.12 2.92 5.34
C ASP A 23 -12.41 1.93 4.41
N LEU A 24 -11.08 1.87 4.45
CA LEU A 24 -10.31 0.89 3.68
C LEU A 24 -10.21 -0.48 4.36
N ARG A 25 -10.64 -0.67 5.61
CA ARG A 25 -10.51 -2.00 6.27
C ARG A 25 -11.20 -3.10 5.47
N GLY A 26 -10.54 -4.24 5.38
CA GLY A 26 -11.11 -5.46 4.78
C GLY A 26 -10.29 -6.01 3.62
N LEU A 27 -10.91 -6.88 2.85
CA LEU A 27 -10.32 -7.58 1.72
C LEU A 27 -10.61 -6.85 0.41
N TRP A 28 -9.58 -6.64 -0.39
CA TRP A 28 -9.63 -5.90 -1.64
C TRP A 28 -8.96 -6.71 -2.74
N LYS A 29 -9.59 -6.82 -3.90
CA LYS A 29 -9.02 -7.53 -5.06
C LYS A 29 -8.80 -6.53 -6.19
N ARG A 30 -7.77 -6.73 -7.01
CA ARG A 30 -7.63 -5.93 -8.24
C ARG A 30 -8.84 -6.16 -9.13
N SER A 31 -9.39 -5.10 -9.71
CA SER A 31 -10.61 -5.17 -10.52
C SER A 31 -10.46 -6.09 -11.74
N ASN A 32 -9.22 -6.28 -12.22
CA ASN A 32 -8.84 -7.17 -13.33
C ASN A 32 -7.99 -8.37 -12.88
N ALA A 33 -8.07 -8.75 -11.60
CA ALA A 33 -7.25 -9.82 -11.04
C ALA A 33 -7.49 -11.16 -11.72
N GLN A 34 -6.41 -11.92 -11.97
CA GLN A 34 -6.51 -13.32 -12.35
C GLN A 34 -7.17 -14.16 -11.23
N PRO A 35 -7.79 -15.31 -11.55
CA PRO A 35 -8.47 -16.16 -10.57
C PRO A 35 -7.61 -16.53 -9.34
N GLU A 36 -6.34 -16.79 -9.56
CA GLU A 36 -5.34 -17.21 -8.57
C GLU A 36 -4.79 -16.07 -7.70
N GLU A 37 -5.04 -14.82 -8.07
CA GLU A 37 -4.56 -13.67 -7.31
C GLU A 37 -5.29 -13.57 -5.97
N ARG A 38 -4.49 -13.48 -4.91
CA ARG A 38 -5.01 -13.30 -3.55
C ARG A 38 -5.43 -11.85 -3.34
N PRO A 39 -6.54 -11.61 -2.60
CA PRO A 39 -6.90 -10.27 -2.20
C PRO A 39 -5.85 -9.67 -1.25
N LEU A 40 -5.72 -8.36 -1.30
CA LEU A 40 -4.98 -7.54 -0.35
C LEU A 40 -5.85 -7.27 0.87
N THR A 41 -5.27 -7.31 2.07
CA THR A 41 -5.97 -6.90 3.28
C THR A 41 -5.43 -5.56 3.74
N PHE A 42 -6.32 -4.57 3.85
CA PHE A 42 -6.00 -3.31 4.51
C PHE A 42 -6.42 -3.37 5.98
N ILE A 43 -5.51 -2.92 6.84
CA ILE A 43 -5.73 -2.82 8.29
C ILE A 43 -5.51 -1.39 8.73
N GLN A 44 -6.21 -0.94 9.77
CA GLN A 44 -6.00 0.40 10.33
C GLN A 44 -5.18 0.32 11.62
N VAL A 45 -4.08 1.07 11.68
CA VAL A 45 -3.22 1.23 12.86
C VAL A 45 -3.01 2.72 13.07
N ASN A 46 -3.44 3.24 14.22
CA ASN A 46 -3.27 4.66 14.59
C ASN A 46 -3.75 5.65 13.49
N GLY A 47 -4.89 5.35 12.85
CA GLY A 47 -5.45 6.19 11.78
C GLY A 47 -4.82 6.01 10.40
N VAL A 48 -3.77 5.20 10.26
CA VAL A 48 -3.13 4.87 8.99
C VAL A 48 -3.57 3.49 8.54
N TYR A 49 -3.92 3.36 7.26
CA TYR A 49 -4.23 2.09 6.64
C TYR A 49 -2.97 1.46 6.08
N HIS A 50 -2.72 0.20 6.43
CA HIS A 50 -1.58 -0.59 5.98
C HIS A 50 -2.07 -1.74 5.12
N THR A 51 -1.45 -1.92 3.96
CA THR A 51 -1.46 -3.21 3.26
C THR A 51 -0.03 -3.69 2.97
N HIS A 52 0.14 -5.00 2.87
CA HIS A 52 1.39 -5.69 2.62
C HIS A 52 1.14 -6.85 1.67
N SER A 53 1.91 -6.89 0.59
CA SER A 53 1.91 -7.97 -0.39
C SER A 53 3.34 -8.47 -0.58
N GLN A 54 3.45 -9.76 -0.91
CA GLN A 54 4.69 -10.37 -1.33
C GLN A 54 4.47 -11.01 -2.69
N GLU A 55 5.26 -10.59 -3.67
CA GLU A 55 5.31 -11.19 -5.00
C GLU A 55 6.52 -12.13 -5.10
N ARG A 56 6.30 -13.31 -5.70
CA ARG A 56 7.34 -14.31 -5.92
C ARG A 56 7.70 -14.33 -7.39
N PHE A 57 8.96 -14.06 -7.69
CA PHE A 57 9.50 -14.20 -9.03
C PHE A 57 10.12 -15.59 -9.17
N VAL A 58 9.64 -16.34 -10.15
CA VAL A 58 10.02 -17.73 -10.38
C VAL A 58 10.65 -17.81 -11.77
N TYR A 59 11.79 -18.50 -11.88
CA TYR A 59 12.43 -18.77 -13.17
C TYR A 59 11.56 -19.70 -14.04
N PRO A 60 11.78 -19.75 -15.37
CA PRO A 60 11.03 -20.66 -16.24
C PRO A 60 11.10 -22.14 -15.85
N ASN A 61 12.16 -22.55 -15.15
CA ASN A 61 12.35 -23.91 -14.64
C ASN A 61 11.61 -24.18 -13.31
N GLY A 62 10.81 -23.23 -12.81
CA GLY A 62 10.05 -23.36 -11.56
C GLY A 62 10.84 -23.04 -10.29
N ALA A 63 12.14 -22.73 -10.37
CA ALA A 63 12.92 -22.34 -9.20
C ALA A 63 12.59 -20.91 -8.76
N LEU A 64 12.44 -20.68 -7.46
CA LEU A 64 12.26 -19.33 -6.91
C LEU A 64 13.51 -18.48 -7.22
N SER A 65 13.31 -17.35 -7.89
CA SER A 65 14.37 -16.39 -8.19
C SER A 65 14.57 -15.43 -7.03
N HIS A 66 13.53 -14.68 -6.67
CA HIS A 66 13.55 -13.68 -5.61
C HIS A 66 12.12 -13.32 -5.22
N THR A 67 11.96 -12.61 -4.10
CA THR A 67 10.69 -12.04 -3.67
C THR A 67 10.77 -10.53 -3.62
N ILE A 68 9.64 -9.88 -3.91
CA ILE A 68 9.45 -8.45 -3.69
C ILE A 68 8.33 -8.27 -2.67
N ASP A 69 8.69 -7.70 -1.52
CA ASP A 69 7.76 -7.25 -0.50
C ASP A 69 7.37 -5.81 -0.78
N GLN A 70 6.07 -5.54 -0.76
CA GLN A 70 5.50 -4.21 -0.95
C GLN A 70 4.71 -3.85 0.31
N SER A 71 4.97 -2.68 0.88
CA SER A 71 4.19 -2.15 2.00
C SER A 71 3.60 -0.81 1.63
N VAL A 72 2.27 -0.73 1.59
CA VAL A 72 1.52 0.48 1.28
C VAL A 72 0.92 1.01 2.57
N LYS A 73 1.09 2.31 2.81
CA LYS A 73 0.60 3.04 3.99
C LYS A 73 -0.17 4.24 3.49
N VAL A 74 -1.46 4.30 3.78
CA VAL A 74 -2.34 5.37 3.27
C VAL A 74 -3.21 5.97 4.36
N THR A 75 -3.58 7.22 4.15
CA THR A 75 -4.59 7.94 4.91
C THR A 75 -5.72 8.32 3.96
N VAL A 76 -6.93 8.38 4.49
CA VAL A 76 -8.15 8.69 3.73
C VAL A 76 -8.75 9.95 4.31
N THR A 77 -9.01 10.94 3.48
CA THR A 77 -9.68 12.18 3.88
C THR A 77 -11.20 11.96 3.95
N PRO A 78 -11.96 12.83 4.64
CA PRO A 78 -13.43 12.76 4.65
C PRO A 78 -14.08 12.84 3.26
N ASN A 79 -13.37 13.38 2.27
CA ASN A 79 -13.85 13.51 0.89
C ASN A 79 -13.47 12.30 0.02
N GLY A 80 -12.88 11.25 0.59
CA GLY A 80 -12.51 10.03 -0.14
C GLY A 80 -11.18 10.12 -0.90
N GLU A 81 -10.45 11.23 -0.80
CA GLU A 81 -9.07 11.32 -1.30
C GLU A 81 -8.16 10.41 -0.47
N VAL A 82 -7.30 9.66 -1.15
CA VAL A 82 -6.33 8.75 -0.54
C VAL A 82 -4.92 9.22 -0.84
N LYS A 83 -4.11 9.36 0.22
CA LYS A 83 -2.72 9.80 0.15
C LYS A 83 -1.85 8.91 1.02
N GLY A 84 -0.69 8.56 0.51
CA GLY A 84 0.22 7.70 1.24
C GLY A 84 1.51 7.41 0.51
N THR A 85 2.15 6.33 0.94
CA THR A 85 3.42 5.88 0.41
C THR A 85 3.45 4.38 0.22
N VAL A 86 4.28 3.93 -0.71
CA VAL A 86 4.67 2.54 -0.88
C VAL A 86 6.17 2.38 -0.69
N ASP A 87 6.52 1.34 0.05
CA ASP A 87 7.89 0.85 0.21
C ASP A 87 8.03 -0.48 -0.54
N PHE A 88 9.12 -0.64 -1.27
CA PHE A 88 9.51 -1.87 -1.97
C PHE A 88 10.78 -2.44 -1.36
N TYR A 89 10.78 -3.74 -1.13
CA TYR A 89 11.96 -4.49 -0.73
C TYR A 89 12.09 -5.74 -1.60
N ASP A 90 13.23 -5.87 -2.26
CA ASP A 90 13.62 -7.09 -2.97
C ASP A 90 14.60 -7.88 -2.11
N SER A 91 14.32 -9.17 -1.95
CA SER A 91 15.20 -10.15 -1.29
C SER A 91 16.63 -10.19 -1.82
N ARG A 92 16.91 -9.63 -3.01
CA ARG A 92 18.25 -9.45 -3.59
C ARG A 92 19.04 -8.29 -2.97
N GLY A 93 18.46 -7.55 -2.02
CA GLY A 93 19.09 -6.45 -1.30
C GLY A 93 18.76 -5.05 -1.84
N CYS A 94 17.67 -4.91 -2.62
CA CYS A 94 17.21 -3.61 -3.12
C CYS A 94 16.06 -3.08 -2.28
N SER A 95 16.12 -1.81 -1.89
CA SER A 95 15.05 -1.16 -1.13
C SER A 95 14.77 0.24 -1.67
N TYR A 96 13.50 0.54 -1.95
CA TYR A 96 13.03 1.86 -2.38
C TYR A 96 11.86 2.25 -1.50
N ARG A 97 11.92 3.43 -0.88
CA ARG A 97 11.02 3.80 0.21
C ARG A 97 10.34 5.13 -0.02
N ASN A 98 9.21 5.31 0.64
CA ASN A 98 8.40 6.52 0.65
C ASN A 98 8.03 6.99 -0.78
N LEU A 99 7.86 6.05 -1.72
CA LEU A 99 7.38 6.39 -3.06
C LEU A 99 5.88 6.70 -2.98
N ALA A 100 5.41 7.62 -3.82
CA ALA A 100 4.06 8.16 -3.68
C ALA A 100 2.98 7.11 -3.96
N VAL A 101 1.90 7.19 -3.18
CA VAL A 101 0.61 6.57 -3.48
C VAL A 101 -0.45 7.65 -3.37
N THR A 102 -1.17 7.90 -4.44
CA THR A 102 -2.34 8.78 -4.46
C THR A 102 -3.52 8.01 -4.99
N GLY A 103 -4.74 8.43 -4.66
CA GLY A 103 -5.93 7.74 -5.12
C GLY A 103 -7.19 8.41 -4.63
N GLU A 104 -8.31 7.83 -5.01
CA GLU A 104 -9.63 8.28 -4.60
C GLU A 104 -10.63 7.13 -4.64
N PHE A 105 -11.60 7.16 -3.72
CA PHE A 105 -12.75 6.28 -3.81
C PHE A 105 -13.63 6.69 -4.99
N GLN A 106 -13.95 5.72 -5.85
CA GLN A 106 -14.89 5.88 -6.96
C GLN A 106 -16.32 5.54 -6.51
N THR A 107 -16.43 4.57 -5.60
CA THR A 107 -17.63 4.22 -4.82
C THR A 107 -17.19 3.79 -3.42
N ALA A 108 -18.11 3.48 -2.50
CA ALA A 108 -17.73 2.96 -1.18
C ALA A 108 -16.88 1.67 -1.25
N ASP A 109 -17.05 0.89 -2.32
CA ASP A 109 -16.43 -0.43 -2.50
C ASP A 109 -15.41 -0.47 -3.64
N GLN A 110 -15.13 0.66 -4.27
CA GLN A 110 -14.20 0.76 -5.39
C GLN A 110 -13.23 1.92 -5.17
N ILE A 111 -11.94 1.63 -5.27
CA ILE A 111 -10.86 2.63 -5.14
C ILE A 111 -9.92 2.56 -6.33
N GLY A 112 -9.52 3.72 -6.82
CA GLY A 112 -8.42 3.87 -7.78
C GLY A 112 -7.18 4.42 -7.07
N PHE A 113 -6.05 3.75 -7.26
CA PHE A 113 -4.72 4.20 -6.86
C PHE A 113 -3.87 4.54 -8.08
N VAL A 114 -2.96 5.47 -7.90
CA VAL A 114 -1.74 5.62 -8.69
C VAL A 114 -0.59 5.36 -7.72
N MET A 115 0.18 4.30 -7.98
CA MET A 115 1.34 3.93 -7.19
C MET A 115 2.61 4.22 -7.98
N THR A 116 3.56 4.95 -7.39
CA THR A 116 4.89 5.14 -7.98
C THR A 116 5.74 3.90 -7.69
N VAL A 117 6.15 3.19 -8.75
CA VAL A 117 6.87 1.92 -8.72
C VAL A 117 8.30 2.11 -9.23
N PRO A 118 9.33 1.59 -8.52
CA PRO A 118 10.71 1.72 -8.97
C PRO A 118 11.02 0.69 -10.05
N ARG A 119 11.72 1.12 -11.10
CA ARG A 119 12.40 0.24 -12.06
C ARG A 119 13.89 0.34 -11.82
N TYR A 120 14.52 -0.81 -11.58
CA TYR A 120 15.92 -0.85 -11.21
C TYR A 120 16.61 -2.09 -11.78
N LYS A 121 17.94 -2.04 -11.80
CA LYS A 121 18.79 -3.17 -12.15
C LYS A 121 19.72 -3.50 -10.99
N VAL A 122 19.95 -4.80 -10.79
CA VAL A 122 20.97 -5.29 -9.87
C VAL A 122 22.27 -5.40 -10.64
N VAL A 123 23.31 -4.68 -10.21
CA VAL A 123 24.63 -4.70 -10.83
C VAL A 123 25.66 -5.27 -9.87
N THR A 124 26.61 -6.04 -10.40
CA THR A 124 27.75 -6.56 -9.62
C THR A 124 28.84 -5.50 -9.54
N ILE A 125 29.31 -5.18 -8.34
CA ILE A 125 30.39 -4.21 -8.11
C ILE A 125 31.67 -4.93 -7.62
N THR A 126 32.83 -4.51 -8.13
CA THR A 126 34.12 -4.97 -7.61
C THR A 126 34.30 -4.40 -6.21
N ALA A 127 34.62 -5.26 -5.25
CA ALA A 127 34.64 -4.93 -3.83
C ALA A 127 35.44 -3.65 -3.52
N GLY A 128 34.74 -2.64 -3.03
CA GLY A 128 35.29 -1.35 -2.64
C GLY A 128 34.17 -0.49 -2.05
N ASN A 129 34.18 -0.38 -0.72
CA ASN A 129 33.25 0.34 0.16
C ASN A 129 31.92 -0.34 0.51
N HIS A 130 31.64 -0.28 1.82
CA HIS A 130 30.57 -0.94 2.57
C HIS A 130 29.19 -0.38 2.25
N SER A 131 28.61 -0.77 1.12
CA SER A 131 27.19 -0.50 0.88
C SER A 131 26.34 -1.31 1.87
N ARG A 132 25.40 -0.61 2.54
CA ARG A 132 24.40 -1.19 3.43
C ARG A 132 23.06 -1.16 2.71
N TYR A 133 22.24 -2.19 2.90
CA TYR A 133 20.86 -2.17 2.42
C TYR A 133 19.90 -2.12 3.61
N GLN A 134 18.69 -1.61 3.37
CA GLN A 134 17.64 -1.57 4.38
C GLN A 134 16.80 -2.83 4.30
N HIS A 135 16.98 -3.71 5.28
CA HIS A 135 16.19 -4.92 5.45
C HIS A 135 14.90 -4.57 6.23
N PRO A 136 13.73 -5.06 5.80
CA PRO A 136 12.47 -4.78 6.49
C PRO A 136 12.41 -5.50 7.85
N ILE A 137 11.85 -4.80 8.82
CA ILE A 137 11.45 -5.36 10.11
C ILE A 137 9.94 -5.60 10.03
N TYR A 138 9.54 -6.82 10.31
CA TYR A 138 8.15 -7.24 10.29
C TYR A 138 7.54 -7.17 11.68
N CYS A 139 6.37 -6.54 11.79
CA CYS A 139 5.54 -6.57 12.98
C CYS A 139 4.25 -7.33 12.69
N ASP A 140 3.67 -7.86 13.76
CA ASP A 140 2.34 -8.45 13.73
C ASP A 140 1.35 -7.47 14.35
N ALA A 141 0.20 -7.30 13.70
CA ALA A 141 -0.98 -6.65 14.27
C ALA A 141 -2.10 -7.69 14.41
N HIS A 142 -2.80 -7.67 15.54
CA HIS A 142 -4.04 -8.43 15.68
C HIS A 142 -5.21 -7.52 15.29
N ILE A 143 -6.03 -7.99 14.35
CA ILE A 143 -7.25 -7.29 13.96
C ILE A 143 -8.39 -7.94 14.77
N PRO A 144 -9.15 -7.18 15.59
CA PRO A 144 -10.19 -7.75 16.46
C PRO A 144 -11.25 -8.60 15.75
N TYR A 145 -11.39 -8.43 14.42
CA TYR A 145 -12.40 -9.08 13.59
C TYR A 145 -11.85 -10.18 12.68
N TYR A 146 -10.54 -10.45 12.69
CA TYR A 146 -9.93 -11.54 11.91
C TYR A 146 -9.16 -12.50 12.82
N PRO A 147 -9.31 -13.82 12.64
CA PRO A 147 -8.66 -14.81 13.50
C PRO A 147 -7.14 -14.89 13.31
N TYR A 148 -6.58 -14.20 12.31
CA TYR A 148 -5.17 -14.27 11.95
C TYR A 148 -4.41 -13.00 12.34
N ARG A 149 -3.13 -13.18 12.70
CA ARG A 149 -2.19 -12.06 12.86
C ARG A 149 -1.81 -11.54 11.48
N TYR A 150 -1.94 -10.23 11.30
CA TYR A 150 -1.55 -9.55 10.09
C TYR A 150 -0.09 -9.11 10.18
N ARG A 151 0.74 -9.58 9.25
CA ARG A 151 2.14 -9.17 9.17
C ARG A 151 2.29 -7.97 8.23
N TYR A 152 3.01 -6.96 8.71
CA TYR A 152 3.33 -5.76 7.92
C TYR A 152 4.74 -5.27 8.21
N ILE A 153 5.30 -4.47 7.29
CA ILE A 153 6.60 -3.83 7.50
C ILE A 153 6.40 -2.62 8.41
N CYS A 154 6.99 -2.67 9.61
CA CYS A 154 6.90 -1.63 10.62
C CYS A 154 8.19 -0.84 10.81
N GLY A 155 9.28 -1.26 10.17
CA GLY A 155 10.57 -0.60 10.29
C GLY A 155 11.59 -1.16 9.33
N TYR A 156 12.81 -0.63 9.40
CA TYR A 156 13.93 -1.05 8.59
C TYR A 156 15.21 -1.03 9.41
N GLU A 157 16.09 -2.00 9.16
CA GLU A 157 17.43 -2.06 9.73
C GLU A 157 18.49 -2.06 8.64
N ASN A 158 19.64 -1.45 8.91
CA ASN A 158 20.75 -1.46 7.97
C ASN A 158 21.51 -2.78 8.13
N ARG A 159 21.54 -3.59 7.07
CA ARG A 159 22.37 -4.80 7.01
C ARG A 159 23.56 -4.60 6.09
N PRO A 160 24.73 -5.16 6.43
CA PRO A 160 25.85 -5.21 5.49
C PRO A 160 25.43 -6.04 4.28
N LEU A 161 25.79 -5.61 3.09
CA LEU A 161 25.59 -6.44 1.91
C LEU A 161 26.47 -7.70 2.04
N SER A 162 25.84 -8.87 2.00
CA SER A 162 26.57 -10.07 1.60
C SER A 162 26.79 -9.95 0.10
N VAL A 163 28.05 -9.75 -0.31
CA VAL A 163 28.55 -9.69 -1.69
C VAL A 163 28.12 -8.48 -2.55
N SER A 164 29.12 -7.69 -3.00
CA SER A 164 29.32 -7.07 -4.32
C SER A 164 28.11 -6.76 -5.22
N ARG A 165 26.97 -6.32 -4.71
CA ARG A 165 25.78 -5.99 -5.51
C ARG A 165 25.24 -4.63 -5.13
N GLU A 166 24.92 -3.82 -6.14
CA GLU A 166 24.29 -2.52 -5.98
C GLU A 166 22.98 -2.47 -6.78
N CYS A 167 22.00 -1.75 -6.27
CA CYS A 167 20.70 -1.57 -6.90
C CYS A 167 20.65 -0.20 -7.56
N GLN A 168 20.83 -0.16 -8.87
CA GLN A 168 20.79 1.09 -9.63
C GLN A 168 19.34 1.38 -10.05
N LEU A 169 18.75 2.43 -9.47
CA LEU A 169 17.47 2.97 -9.93
C LEU A 169 17.64 3.45 -11.37
N ILE A 170 16.78 2.97 -12.26
CA ILE A 170 16.71 3.40 -13.66
C ILE A 170 15.73 4.55 -13.76
N GLU A 171 14.51 4.33 -13.25
CA GLU A 171 13.42 5.31 -13.26
C GLU A 171 12.36 4.92 -12.24
N THR A 172 11.39 5.82 -12.03
CA THR A 172 10.13 5.52 -11.36
C THR A 172 9.00 5.66 -12.35
N VAL A 173 8.01 4.77 -12.26
CA VAL A 173 6.83 4.79 -13.13
C VAL A 173 5.56 4.81 -12.31
N ASP A 174 4.58 5.58 -12.76
CA ASP A 174 3.26 5.60 -12.14
C ASP A 174 2.41 4.47 -12.70
N VAL A 175 1.95 3.61 -11.80
CA VAL A 175 1.15 2.42 -12.12
C VAL A 175 -0.25 2.61 -11.57
N PRO A 176 -1.28 2.70 -12.42
CA PRO A 176 -2.66 2.74 -11.97
C PRO A 176 -3.06 1.36 -11.44
N VAL A 177 -3.73 1.33 -10.29
CA VAL A 177 -4.26 0.12 -9.66
C VAL A 177 -5.70 0.39 -9.28
N SER A 178 -6.64 -0.40 -9.79
CA SER A 178 -8.05 -0.35 -9.37
C SER A 178 -8.35 -1.54 -8.49
N LEU A 179 -8.94 -1.29 -7.31
CA LEU A 179 -9.35 -2.33 -6.38
C LEU A 179 -10.85 -2.30 -6.12
N GLN A 180 -11.41 -3.49 -5.94
CA GLN A 180 -12.79 -3.75 -5.57
C GLN A 180 -12.83 -4.50 -4.23
N ARG A 181 -13.65 -4.03 -3.29
CA ARG A 181 -13.87 -4.68 -2.00
C ARG A 181 -14.51 -6.05 -2.19
N GLN A 182 -14.05 -7.04 -1.43
CA GLN A 182 -14.61 -8.39 -1.38
C GLN A 182 -15.51 -8.50 -0.13
N PHE A 183 -16.71 -9.06 -0.32
CA PHE A 183 -17.67 -9.38 0.74
C PHE A 183 -17.69 -10.87 1.03
#